data_AF-A0A165BI13-F1
#
_entry.id   AF-A0A165BI13-F1
#
_cell.length_a   1.000
_cell.length_b   1.000
_cell.length_c   1.000
_cell.angle_alpha   90.00
_cell.angle_beta   90.00
_cell.angle_gamma   90.00
#
_symmetry.space_group_name_H-M   'P 1'
#
loop_
_entity.id
_entity.type
_entity.pdbx_description
1 polymer ?
#
loop_
_entity_poly.entity_id
_entity_poly.type
_entity_poly.pdbx_seq_one_letter_code
_entity_poly.pdbx_strand_id
1 'polypeptide(L)'
;TAAEAMLNITERWRLDSREYQDALEQIVERDWCKALDRLELLMVQRMFELAKSHTFGTGYKMREAISKGLKSRSQAIRTAVARYNELAVTLTPPAPTVEFATLMEWTELQEFELLRHSRAGDVRERAWAQPANRAMAVKYYKLARAREELLRCRVETRRLVTAMRDEETRYDLAIQRLLASGNMLAYEL
;
A
#
# COMPACT_ATOMS: atom_id res chain seq x y z
N THR A 1 -19.68 -32.86 -30.61
CA THR A 1 -18.36 -33.54 -30.55
C THR A 1 -18.36 -34.52 -29.39
N ALA A 2 -17.46 -35.52 -29.34
CA ALA A 2 -17.44 -36.52 -28.26
C ALA A 2 -17.36 -35.90 -26.85
N ALA A 3 -16.68 -34.76 -26.71
CA ALA A 3 -16.60 -33.99 -25.48
C ALA A 3 -17.95 -33.39 -25.03
N GLU A 4 -18.79 -32.94 -25.96
CA GLU A 4 -20.10 -32.35 -25.63
C GLU A 4 -21.10 -33.43 -25.17
N ALA A 5 -21.00 -34.64 -25.73
CA ALA A 5 -21.80 -35.78 -25.31
C ALA A 5 -21.43 -36.26 -23.89
N MET A 6 -20.14 -36.19 -23.50
CA MET A 6 -19.70 -36.48 -22.13
C MET A 6 -20.18 -35.43 -21.11
N LEU A 7 -20.40 -34.19 -21.55
CA LEU A 7 -20.83 -33.07 -20.69
C LEU A 7 -22.34 -32.84 -20.69
N ASN A 8 -23.14 -33.70 -21.34
CA ASN A 8 -24.60 -33.57 -21.48
C ASN A 8 -25.04 -32.19 -22.02
N ILE A 9 -24.26 -31.59 -22.93
CA ILE A 9 -24.61 -30.31 -23.53
C ILE A 9 -25.57 -30.58 -24.70
N THR A 10 -26.87 -30.40 -24.46
CA THR A 10 -27.95 -30.66 -25.43
C THR A 10 -28.11 -29.56 -26.47
N GLU A 11 -27.86 -28.30 -26.09
CA GLU A 11 -27.92 -27.14 -26.99
C GLU A 11 -26.64 -26.32 -26.89
N ARG A 12 -26.08 -25.97 -28.06
CA ARG A 12 -24.97 -25.03 -28.15
C ARG A 12 -25.49 -23.60 -28.07
N TRP A 13 -24.79 -22.76 -27.31
CA TRP A 13 -25.04 -21.33 -27.28
C TRP A 13 -24.91 -20.74 -28.69
N ARG A 14 -25.89 -19.93 -29.05
CA ARG A 14 -25.93 -19.18 -30.31
C ARG A 14 -25.73 -17.70 -30.01
N LEU A 15 -25.41 -16.90 -31.03
CA LEU A 15 -25.15 -15.46 -30.84
C LEU A 15 -26.33 -14.69 -30.22
N ASP A 16 -27.55 -15.19 -30.43
CA ASP A 16 -28.82 -14.70 -29.91
C ASP A 16 -29.23 -15.33 -28.57
N SER A 17 -28.53 -16.37 -28.12
CA SER A 17 -28.80 -16.97 -26.81
C SER A 17 -28.41 -16.01 -25.70
N ARG A 18 -29.26 -15.93 -24.67
CA ARG A 18 -29.02 -15.07 -23.51
C ARG A 18 -27.71 -15.42 -22.83
N GLU A 19 -27.40 -16.71 -22.73
CA GLU A 19 -26.18 -17.21 -22.12
C GLU A 19 -24.92 -16.71 -22.84
N TYR A 20 -24.97 -16.62 -24.18
CA TYR A 20 -23.89 -16.06 -24.97
C TYR A 20 -23.72 -14.55 -24.75
N GLN A 21 -24.83 -13.80 -24.69
CA GLN A 21 -24.83 -12.37 -24.44
C GLN A 21 -24.32 -12.05 -23.03
N ASP A 22 -24.83 -12.74 -22.00
CA ASP A 22 -24.39 -12.61 -20.62
C ASP A 22 -22.89 -12.94 -20.48
N ALA A 23 -22.41 -13.97 -21.18
CA ALA A 23 -20.99 -14.33 -21.19
C ALA A 23 -20.13 -13.26 -21.88
N LEU A 24 -20.62 -12.63 -22.95
CA LEU A 24 -19.92 -11.55 -23.64
C LEU A 24 -19.78 -10.32 -22.73
N GLU A 25 -20.85 -9.94 -22.02
CA GLU A 25 -20.82 -8.87 -21.02
C GLU A 25 -19.80 -9.15 -19.91
N GLN A 26 -19.78 -10.38 -19.38
CA GLN A 26 -18.79 -10.79 -18.37
C GLN A 26 -17.34 -10.74 -18.89
N ILE A 27 -17.11 -11.05 -20.16
CA ILE A 27 -15.77 -10.96 -20.77
C ILE A 27 -15.31 -9.49 -20.82
N VAL A 28 -16.19 -8.57 -21.24
CA VAL A 28 -15.90 -7.14 -21.30
C VAL A 28 -15.63 -6.59 -19.90
N GLU A 29 -16.47 -6.93 -18.92
CA GLU A 29 -16.29 -6.53 -17.52
C GLU A 29 -14.96 -7.05 -16.96
N ARG A 30 -14.63 -8.31 -17.21
CA ARG A 30 -13.37 -8.92 -16.78
C ARG A 30 -12.16 -8.24 -17.41
N ASP A 31 -12.23 -7.91 -18.69
CA ASP A 31 -11.11 -7.29 -19.40
C ASP A 31 -10.90 -5.83 -18.94
N TRP A 32 -11.99 -5.12 -18.62
CA TRP A 32 -11.93 -3.84 -17.92
C TRP A 32 -11.31 -3.97 -16.52
N CYS A 33 -11.73 -4.96 -15.72
CA CYS A 33 -11.16 -5.21 -14.38
C CYS A 33 -9.65 -5.46 -14.45
N LYS A 34 -9.18 -6.24 -15.43
CA LYS A 34 -7.74 -6.47 -15.66
C LYS A 34 -6.99 -5.19 -16.03
N ALA A 35 -7.62 -4.31 -16.82
CA ALA A 35 -7.02 -3.02 -17.17
C ALA A 35 -6.90 -2.12 -15.94
N LEU A 36 -7.92 -2.13 -15.08
CA LEU A 36 -7.91 -1.45 -13.79
C LEU A 36 -6.82 -1.99 -12.86
N ASP A 37 -6.77 -3.32 -12.62
CA ASP A 37 -5.74 -3.97 -11.78
C ASP A 37 -4.32 -3.64 -12.27
N ARG A 38 -4.14 -3.56 -13.60
CA ARG A 38 -2.85 -3.20 -14.18
C ARG A 38 -2.48 -1.75 -13.90
N LEU A 39 -3.44 -0.83 -13.97
CA LEU A 39 -3.24 0.57 -13.65
C LEU A 39 -2.93 0.75 -12.15
N GLU A 40 -3.67 0.06 -11.28
CA GLU A 40 -3.44 -0.03 -9.82
C GLU A 40 -1.99 -0.41 -9.54
N LEU A 41 -1.57 -1.56 -10.07
CA LEU A 41 -0.23 -2.09 -9.87
C LEU A 41 0.85 -1.06 -10.25
N LEU A 42 0.70 -0.39 -11.40
CA LEU A 42 1.67 0.59 -11.87
C LEU A 42 1.75 1.82 -10.97
N MET A 43 0.61 2.27 -10.44
CA MET A 43 0.57 3.41 -9.52
C MET A 43 1.17 3.08 -8.16
N VAL A 44 0.83 1.92 -7.58
CA VAL A 44 1.45 1.42 -6.35
C VAL A 44 2.96 1.30 -6.52
N GLN A 45 3.41 0.72 -7.62
CA GLN A 45 4.84 0.64 -7.94
C GLN A 45 5.46 2.06 -7.96
N ARG A 46 4.88 3.03 -8.69
CA ARG A 46 5.39 4.42 -8.78
C ARG A 46 5.55 5.05 -7.40
N MET A 47 4.57 4.87 -6.52
CA MET A 47 4.64 5.38 -5.15
C MET A 47 5.83 4.82 -4.38
N PHE A 48 6.08 3.51 -4.48
CA PHE A 48 7.26 2.90 -3.84
C PHE A 48 8.58 3.39 -4.45
N GLU A 49 8.63 3.66 -5.75
CA GLU A 49 9.80 4.29 -6.38
C GLU A 49 10.04 5.72 -5.87
N LEU A 50 8.99 6.52 -5.76
CA LEU A 50 9.07 7.87 -5.20
C LEU A 50 9.55 7.84 -3.76
N ALA A 51 9.02 6.95 -2.92
CA ALA A 51 9.46 6.78 -1.54
C ALA A 51 10.95 6.43 -1.44
N LYS A 52 11.44 5.53 -2.33
CA LYS A 52 12.87 5.18 -2.41
C LYS A 52 13.76 6.35 -2.83
N SER A 53 13.24 7.28 -3.64
CA SER A 53 14.00 8.46 -4.07
C SER A 53 14.37 9.39 -2.90
N HIS A 54 13.57 9.37 -1.83
CA HIS A 54 13.75 10.19 -0.63
C HIS A 54 14.55 9.49 0.48
N THR A 55 15.02 8.26 0.27
CA THR A 55 15.78 7.51 1.29
C THR A 55 17.23 8.00 1.40
N PHE A 56 17.65 8.43 2.60
CA PHE A 56 19.05 8.78 2.87
C PHE A 56 19.97 7.57 2.67
N GLY A 57 21.14 7.76 2.03
CA GLY A 57 22.12 6.71 1.77
C GLY A 57 22.07 6.06 0.37
N THR A 58 21.16 6.47 -0.51
CA THR A 58 21.22 6.04 -1.93
C THR A 58 22.34 6.73 -2.69
N GLY A 59 23.34 5.97 -3.14
CA GLY A 59 24.41 6.46 -4.01
C GLY A 59 23.91 6.98 -5.36
N TYR A 60 24.73 7.78 -6.05
CA TYR A 60 24.37 8.47 -7.29
C TYR A 60 23.76 7.55 -8.37
N LYS A 61 24.41 6.40 -8.65
CA LYS A 61 23.94 5.42 -9.64
C LYS A 61 22.53 4.87 -9.34
N MET A 62 22.21 4.68 -8.05
CA MET A 62 20.88 4.21 -7.64
C MET A 62 19.82 5.27 -7.89
N ARG A 63 20.11 6.56 -7.61
CA ARG A 63 19.20 7.67 -7.90
C ARG A 63 18.93 7.83 -9.40
N GLU A 64 19.95 7.64 -10.22
CA GLU A 64 19.81 7.65 -11.68
C GLU A 64 18.91 6.51 -12.18
N ALA A 65 19.11 5.29 -11.65
CA ALA A 65 18.25 4.14 -11.95
C ALA A 65 16.79 4.37 -11.53
N ILE A 66 16.56 4.91 -10.33
CA ILE A 66 15.22 5.27 -9.84
C ILE A 66 14.58 6.32 -10.77
N SER A 67 15.33 7.34 -11.17
CA SER A 67 14.82 8.40 -12.07
C SER A 67 14.43 7.84 -13.45
N LYS A 68 15.23 6.92 -13.98
CA LYS A 68 14.91 6.21 -15.24
C LYS A 68 13.68 5.31 -15.08
N GLY A 69 13.57 4.60 -13.95
CA GLY A 69 12.41 3.80 -13.57
C GLY A 69 11.13 4.63 -13.53
N LEU A 70 11.17 5.78 -12.84
CA LEU A 70 10.04 6.71 -12.74
C LEU A 70 9.58 7.23 -14.10
N LYS A 71 10.50 7.58 -15.00
CA LYS A 71 10.18 8.00 -16.37
C LYS A 71 9.49 6.88 -17.15
N SER A 72 10.07 5.68 -17.14
CA SER A 72 9.51 4.50 -17.81
C SER A 72 8.13 4.16 -17.26
N ARG A 73 7.96 4.20 -15.94
CA ARG A 73 6.70 3.91 -15.27
C ARG A 73 5.63 4.95 -15.58
N SER A 74 5.99 6.23 -15.61
CA SER A 74 5.07 7.30 -16.02
C SER A 74 4.51 7.06 -17.43
N GLN A 75 5.34 6.57 -18.36
CA GLN A 75 4.89 6.19 -19.69
C GLN A 75 3.98 4.95 -19.68
N ALA A 76 4.32 3.92 -18.89
CA ALA A 76 3.48 2.73 -18.74
C ALA A 76 2.09 3.08 -18.16
N ILE A 77 2.04 4.02 -17.20
CA ILE A 77 0.80 4.53 -16.63
C ILE A 77 -0.03 5.25 -17.68
N ARG A 78 0.56 6.12 -18.53
CA ARG A 78 -0.18 6.75 -19.65
C ARG A 78 -0.85 5.71 -20.55
N THR A 79 -0.13 4.66 -20.93
CA THR A 79 -0.69 3.58 -21.76
C THR A 79 -1.79 2.80 -21.03
N ALA A 80 -1.61 2.53 -19.74
CA ALA A 80 -2.62 1.84 -18.93
C ALA A 80 -3.90 2.68 -18.77
N VAL A 81 -3.78 4.00 -18.60
CA VAL A 81 -4.93 4.93 -18.55
C VAL A 81 -5.70 4.91 -19.87
N ALA A 82 -5.01 4.97 -21.01
CA ALA A 82 -5.66 4.91 -22.31
C ALA A 82 -6.47 3.61 -22.49
N ARG A 83 -5.86 2.46 -22.15
CA ARG A 83 -6.52 1.16 -22.21
C ARG A 83 -7.70 1.05 -21.25
N TYR A 84 -7.57 1.58 -20.04
CA TYR A 84 -8.67 1.62 -19.06
C TYR A 84 -9.83 2.45 -19.60
N ASN A 85 -9.58 3.67 -20.09
CA ASN A 85 -10.61 4.56 -20.61
C ASN A 85 -11.30 3.98 -21.85
N GLU A 86 -10.57 3.32 -22.75
CA GLU A 86 -11.11 2.61 -23.91
C GLU A 86 -12.14 1.55 -23.49
N LEU A 87 -11.78 0.70 -22.52
CA LEU A 87 -12.66 -0.35 -22.02
C LEU A 87 -13.80 0.20 -21.15
N ALA A 88 -13.56 1.28 -20.39
CA ALA A 88 -14.55 1.89 -19.51
C ALA A 88 -15.80 2.35 -20.28
N VAL A 89 -15.61 2.89 -21.49
CA VAL A 89 -16.71 3.35 -22.35
C VAL A 89 -17.51 2.19 -22.96
N THR A 90 -16.91 1.01 -23.10
CA THR A 90 -17.59 -0.18 -23.65
C THR A 90 -18.51 -0.91 -22.66
N LEU A 91 -18.44 -0.56 -21.37
CA LEU A 91 -19.28 -1.15 -20.33
C LEU A 91 -20.72 -0.64 -20.42
N THR A 92 -21.65 -1.46 -19.92
CA THR A 92 -23.06 -1.11 -19.78
C THR A 92 -23.48 -1.28 -18.31
N PRO A 93 -23.65 -0.21 -17.52
CA PRO A 93 -23.42 1.19 -17.87
C PRO A 93 -21.92 1.54 -18.00
N PRO A 94 -21.57 2.63 -18.74
CA PRO A 94 -20.18 3.06 -18.88
C PRO A 94 -19.54 3.41 -17.53
N ALA A 95 -18.31 2.97 -17.32
CA ALA A 95 -17.51 3.34 -16.15
C ALA A 95 -16.91 4.75 -16.31
N PRO A 96 -16.64 5.47 -15.20
CA PRO A 96 -16.02 6.79 -15.25
C PRO A 96 -14.60 6.72 -15.81
N THR A 97 -14.27 7.64 -16.72
CA THR A 97 -12.91 7.78 -17.25
C THR A 97 -12.01 8.53 -16.27
N VAL A 98 -10.70 8.34 -16.42
CA VAL A 98 -9.68 8.95 -15.54
C VAL A 98 -8.66 9.71 -16.38
N GLU A 99 -8.31 10.91 -15.93
CA GLU A 99 -7.26 11.72 -16.55
C GLU A 99 -5.89 11.38 -15.96
N PHE A 100 -4.88 11.25 -16.83
CA PHE A 100 -3.51 10.99 -16.41
C PHE A 100 -2.95 12.07 -15.48
N ALA A 101 -3.28 13.35 -15.71
CA ALA A 101 -2.81 14.46 -14.89
C ALA A 101 -3.29 14.31 -13.44
N THR A 102 -4.59 14.06 -13.25
CA THR A 102 -5.18 13.81 -11.92
C THR A 102 -4.53 12.63 -11.22
N LEU A 103 -4.21 11.54 -11.93
CA LEU A 103 -3.51 10.38 -11.32
C LEU A 103 -2.10 10.70 -10.88
N MET A 104 -1.42 11.65 -11.52
CA MET A 104 -0.05 12.03 -11.14
C MET A 104 -0.03 12.90 -9.88
N GLU A 105 -1.12 13.60 -9.60
CA GLU A 105 -1.33 14.36 -8.35
C GLU A 105 -1.55 13.43 -7.16
N TRP A 106 -2.05 12.21 -7.39
CA TRP A 106 -2.24 11.25 -6.33
C TRP A 106 -0.90 10.78 -5.78
N THR A 107 -0.75 10.94 -4.47
CA THR A 107 0.47 10.60 -3.72
C THR A 107 0.23 9.54 -2.66
N GLU A 108 -1.04 9.20 -2.39
CA GLU A 108 -1.41 8.22 -1.38
C GLU A 108 -2.12 7.01 -2.01
N LEU A 109 -1.81 5.81 -1.50
CA LEU A 109 -2.34 4.54 -2.03
C LEU A 109 -3.86 4.50 -1.96
N GLN A 110 -4.38 5.15 -0.91
CA GLN A 110 -5.79 5.23 -0.59
C GLN A 110 -6.59 6.13 -1.57
N GLU A 111 -5.93 6.93 -2.40
CA GLU A 111 -6.56 7.66 -3.50
C GLU A 111 -6.82 6.72 -4.69
N PHE A 112 -6.03 5.63 -4.79
CA PHE A 112 -6.07 4.69 -5.88
C PHE A 112 -7.04 3.51 -5.64
N GLU A 113 -7.11 2.96 -4.43
CA GLU A 113 -8.02 1.84 -4.07
C GLU A 113 -9.52 2.19 -4.18
N LEU A 114 -9.85 3.46 -4.45
CA LEU A 114 -11.20 3.98 -4.58
C LEU A 114 -11.89 3.62 -5.92
N LEU A 115 -11.21 2.96 -6.85
CA LEU A 115 -11.78 2.55 -8.14
C LEU A 115 -12.47 1.17 -8.11
N ARG A 116 -12.50 0.49 -6.95
CA ARG A 116 -13.30 -0.72 -6.80
C ARG A 116 -14.79 -0.36 -6.76
N HIS A 117 -15.48 -0.68 -7.86
CA HIS A 117 -16.82 -1.25 -7.73
C HIS A 117 -16.66 -2.54 -6.94
N SER A 118 -16.83 -2.45 -5.62
CA SER A 118 -16.91 -3.65 -4.81
C SER A 118 -18.18 -4.39 -5.22
N ARG A 119 -18.21 -5.72 -5.04
CA ARG A 119 -19.44 -6.52 -5.21
C ARG A 119 -20.62 -6.00 -4.35
N ALA A 120 -20.36 -5.09 -3.40
CA ALA A 120 -21.31 -4.46 -2.49
C ALA A 120 -21.59 -2.97 -2.80
N GLY A 121 -21.24 -2.48 -4.00
CA GLY A 121 -21.48 -1.11 -4.46
C GLY A 121 -20.21 -0.25 -4.56
N ASP A 122 -20.40 1.05 -4.88
CA ASP A 122 -19.30 2.01 -4.98
C ASP A 122 -18.77 2.36 -3.59
N VAL A 123 -17.52 1.99 -3.33
CA VAL A 123 -16.86 2.24 -2.04
C VAL A 123 -16.68 3.74 -1.80
N ARG A 124 -16.61 4.56 -2.86
CA ARG A 124 -16.43 6.02 -2.77
C ARG A 124 -17.59 6.71 -2.06
N GLU A 125 -18.78 6.14 -2.11
CA GLU A 125 -19.95 6.69 -1.42
C GLU A 125 -19.90 6.50 0.11
N ARG A 126 -19.02 5.62 0.59
CA ARG A 126 -18.94 5.35 2.03
C ARG A 126 -18.29 6.53 2.75
N ALA A 127 -18.87 6.93 3.89
CA ALA A 127 -18.38 8.05 4.69
C ALA A 127 -16.90 7.91 5.09
N TRP A 128 -16.40 6.70 5.32
CA TRP A 128 -14.99 6.45 5.66
C TRP A 128 -14.05 6.53 4.45
N ALA A 129 -14.56 6.45 3.22
CA ALA A 129 -13.77 6.54 1.99
C ALA A 129 -13.59 7.99 1.53
N GLN A 130 -14.44 8.91 1.99
CA GLN A 130 -14.39 10.33 1.66
C GLN A 130 -13.08 10.99 2.14
N PRO A 131 -12.33 11.69 1.25
CA PRO A 131 -11.02 12.25 1.58
C PRO A 131 -11.00 13.14 2.82
N ALA A 132 -12.00 14.01 2.98
CA ALA A 132 -12.12 14.91 4.12
C ALA A 132 -12.29 14.14 5.44
N ASN A 133 -13.15 13.11 5.45
CA ASN A 133 -13.41 12.30 6.64
C ASN A 133 -12.19 11.49 7.03
N ARG A 134 -11.46 10.93 6.06
CA ARG A 134 -10.18 10.25 6.32
C ARG A 134 -9.14 11.18 6.90
N ALA A 135 -8.95 12.36 6.30
CA ALA A 135 -8.00 13.35 6.80
C ALA A 135 -8.32 13.75 8.25
N MET A 136 -9.60 13.90 8.58
CA MET A 136 -10.04 14.14 9.96
C MET A 136 -9.80 12.94 10.88
N ALA A 137 -10.11 11.72 10.44
CA ALA A 137 -9.85 10.50 11.21
C ALA A 137 -8.36 10.33 11.51
N VAL A 138 -7.48 10.52 10.52
CA VAL A 138 -6.01 10.48 10.70
C VAL A 138 -5.57 11.49 11.75
N LYS A 139 -6.06 12.74 11.68
CA LYS A 139 -5.74 13.78 12.69
C LYS A 139 -6.24 13.39 14.07
N TYR A 140 -7.47 12.92 14.17
CA TYR A 140 -8.08 12.49 15.42
C TYR A 140 -7.30 11.36 16.07
N TYR A 141 -7.00 10.29 15.32
CA TYR A 141 -6.27 9.14 15.83
C TYR A 141 -4.81 9.48 16.15
N LYS A 142 -4.14 10.35 15.37
CA LYS A 142 -2.82 10.87 15.73
C LYS A 142 -2.85 11.57 17.09
N LEU A 143 -3.85 12.41 17.35
CA LEU A 143 -4.01 13.08 18.64
C LEU A 143 -4.31 12.11 19.78
N ALA A 144 -5.22 11.15 19.55
CA ALA A 144 -5.57 10.14 20.54
C ALA A 144 -4.34 9.30 20.94
N ARG A 145 -3.59 8.79 19.94
CA ARG A 145 -2.37 8.01 20.17
C ARG A 145 -1.24 8.85 20.76
N ALA A 146 -1.11 10.12 20.40
CA ALA A 146 -0.12 11.01 21.01
C ALA A 146 -0.34 11.17 22.53
N ARG A 147 -1.59 11.20 22.99
CA ARG A 147 -1.92 11.27 24.42
C ARG A 147 -1.53 9.98 25.16
N GLU A 148 -1.80 8.83 24.56
CA GLU A 148 -1.38 7.53 25.08
C GLU A 148 0.15 7.43 25.13
N GLU A 149 0.82 7.83 24.04
CA GLU A 149 2.28 7.78 23.93
C GLU A 149 2.94 8.72 24.95
N LEU A 150 2.35 9.87 25.25
CA LEU A 150 2.85 10.76 26.30
C LEU A 150 2.85 10.08 27.69
N LEU A 151 1.79 9.32 28.02
CA LEU A 151 1.74 8.56 29.26
C LEU A 151 2.79 7.44 29.27
N ARG A 152 2.93 6.73 28.15
CA ARG A 152 3.94 5.68 27.98
C ARG A 152 5.36 6.24 28.14
N CYS A 153 5.69 7.32 27.43
CA CYS A 153 6.99 7.96 27.53
C CYS A 153 7.32 8.37 28.97
N ARG A 154 6.36 8.91 29.73
CA ARG A 154 6.60 9.25 31.15
C ARG A 154 7.00 8.04 32.01
N VAL A 155 6.38 6.89 31.78
CA VAL A 155 6.73 5.64 32.48
C VAL A 155 8.09 5.16 32.03
N GLU A 156 8.35 5.13 30.72
CA GLU A 156 9.61 4.66 30.16
C GLU A 156 10.80 5.56 30.54
N THR A 157 10.63 6.88 30.61
CA THR A 157 11.68 7.79 31.12
C THR A 157 12.06 7.45 32.56
N ARG A 158 11.08 7.17 33.43
CA ARG A 158 11.35 6.77 34.82
C ARG A 158 12.05 5.42 34.90
N ARG A 159 11.61 4.45 34.09
CA ARG A 159 12.25 3.13 33.99
C ARG A 159 13.69 3.25 33.52
N LEU A 160 13.95 4.07 32.51
CA LEU A 160 15.29 4.32 32.00
C LEU A 160 16.20 4.93 33.06
N VAL A 161 15.75 5.98 33.77
CA VAL A 161 16.52 6.59 34.85
C VAL A 161 16.81 5.59 35.97
N THR A 162 15.83 4.76 36.32
CA THR A 162 16.01 3.72 37.35
C THR A 162 17.03 2.69 36.87
N ALA A 163 16.91 2.21 35.63
CA ALA A 163 17.85 1.25 35.05
C ALA A 163 19.29 1.79 35.02
N MET A 164 19.49 3.07 34.67
CA MET A 164 20.81 3.70 34.69
C MET A 164 21.42 3.73 36.10
N ARG A 165 20.64 4.10 37.12
CA ARG A 165 21.11 4.12 38.53
C ARG A 165 21.40 2.72 39.06
N ASP A 166 20.55 1.75 38.71
CA ASP A 166 20.76 0.35 39.07
C ASP A 166 22.00 -0.21 38.36
N GLU A 167 22.32 0.28 37.17
CA GLU A 167 23.55 -0.07 36.43
C GLU A 167 24.78 0.52 37.11
N GLU A 168 24.76 1.80 37.46
CA GLU A 168 25.84 2.49 38.19
C GLU A 168 26.12 1.78 39.52
N THR A 169 25.09 1.49 40.30
CA THR A 169 25.21 0.75 41.58
C THR A 169 25.81 -0.65 41.35
N ARG A 170 25.44 -1.33 40.26
CA ARG A 170 26.01 -2.65 39.91
C ARG A 170 27.47 -2.55 39.53
N TYR A 171 27.87 -1.50 38.78
CA TYR A 171 29.28 -1.25 38.46
C TYR A 171 30.08 -0.99 39.73
N ASP A 172 29.61 -0.13 40.62
CA ASP A 172 30.29 0.17 41.89
C ASP A 172 30.48 -1.09 42.74
N LEU A 173 29.44 -1.90 42.90
CA LEU A 173 29.52 -3.17 43.63
C LEU A 173 30.48 -4.16 42.95
N ALA A 174 30.50 -4.21 41.62
CA ALA A 174 31.43 -5.07 40.88
C ALA A 174 32.88 -4.61 41.08
N ILE A 175 33.15 -3.31 41.01
CA ILE A 175 34.47 -2.71 41.26
C ILE A 175 34.94 -3.03 42.68
N GLN A 176 34.09 -2.79 43.69
CA GLN A 176 34.43 -3.08 45.10
C GLN A 176 34.76 -4.56 45.31
N ARG A 177 33.99 -5.47 44.71
CA ARG A 177 34.25 -6.92 44.77
C ARG A 177 35.58 -7.29 44.10
N LEU A 178 35.87 -6.71 42.93
CA LEU A 178 37.12 -6.96 42.22
C LEU A 178 38.33 -6.50 43.03
N LEU A 179 38.28 -5.28 43.57
CA LEU A 179 39.32 -4.73 44.46
C LEU A 179 39.52 -5.60 45.71
N ALA A 180 38.44 -6.03 46.37
CA ALA A 180 38.52 -6.87 47.57
C ALA A 180 39.04 -8.29 47.29
N SER A 181 38.81 -8.82 46.09
CA SER A 181 39.25 -10.16 45.69
C SER A 181 40.73 -10.24 45.25
N GLY A 182 41.41 -9.09 45.10
CA GLY A 182 42.81 -9.04 44.66
C GLY A 182 43.05 -9.57 43.24
N ASN A 183 42.00 -9.58 42.40
CA ASN A 183 42.05 -10.15 41.06
C ASN A 183 42.86 -9.24 40.11
N MET A 184 43.56 -9.82 39.13
CA MET A 184 44.53 -9.11 38.27
C MET A 184 43.88 -7.97 37.44
N LEU A 185 42.58 -8.10 37.15
CA LEU A 185 41.76 -7.06 36.49
C LEU A 185 41.52 -5.81 37.35
N ALA A 186 41.76 -5.87 38.66
CA ALA A 186 41.60 -4.72 39.55
C ALA A 186 42.68 -3.65 39.34
N TYR A 187 43.78 -3.97 38.65
CA TYR A 187 44.85 -3.03 38.29
C TYR A 187 44.53 -2.14 37.08
N GLU A 188 43.48 -2.46 36.31
CA GLU A 188 43.07 -1.75 35.08
C GLU A 188 41.85 -0.82 35.30
N LEU A 189 41.32 -0.78 36.53
CA LEU A 189 40.22 0.10 36.98
C LEU A 189 40.76 1.41 37.54
#